data_AF-A0A363T5G6-F1
#
_entry.id   AF-A0A363T5G6-F1
#
_cell.length_a   1.000
_cell.length_b   1.000
_cell.length_c   1.000
_cell.angle_alpha   90.00
_cell.angle_beta   90.00
_cell.angle_gamma   90.00
#
_symmetry.space_group_name_H-M   'P 1'
#
loop_
_entity.id
_entity.type
_entity.pdbx_description
1 polymer ?
#
loop_
_entity_poly.entity_id
_entity_poly.type
_entity_poly.pdbx_seq_one_letter_code
_entity_poly.pdbx_strand_id
1 'polypeptide(L)'
;MTHLNPDLLHVRFLDGADEAGPLSPRAYTLTHSDATGELFLTIGKEINFPQIEGLYTRLMRDEVLAEWDLSEAASLHVFCHVSGGLVFGTARMRYGIFRHHLPMVLEAFYYGDRILLINHPELAKARVVVHFMARQKRYNLDEDWGVLEDSQVH
;
A
#
# COMPACT_ATOMS: atom_id res chain seq x y z
N MET A 1 -16.38 7.94 2.97
CA MET A 1 -15.03 7.34 2.85
C MET A 1 -15.23 5.98 2.23
N THR A 2 -14.28 5.52 1.41
CA THR A 2 -14.36 4.21 0.78
C THR A 2 -13.73 3.23 1.76
N HIS A 3 -14.52 2.32 2.31
CA HIS A 3 -14.06 1.30 3.26
C HIS A 3 -13.70 0.02 2.52
N LEU A 4 -12.81 -0.76 3.11
CA LEU A 4 -12.48 -2.08 2.66
C LEU A 4 -13.71 -2.98 2.81
N ASN A 5 -14.04 -3.71 1.75
CA ASN A 5 -14.86 -4.90 1.85
C ASN A 5 -13.92 -6.12 1.92
N PRO A 6 -13.81 -6.81 3.07
CA PRO A 6 -12.91 -7.95 3.21
C PRO A 6 -13.20 -9.09 2.23
N ASP A 7 -14.46 -9.25 1.79
CA ASP A 7 -14.85 -10.29 0.82
C ASP A 7 -14.26 -10.05 -0.58
N LEU A 8 -13.82 -8.82 -0.86
CA LEU A 8 -13.19 -8.44 -2.13
C LEU A 8 -11.66 -8.35 -2.02
N LEU A 9 -11.08 -8.63 -0.85
CA LEU A 9 -9.65 -8.60 -0.62
C LEU A 9 -9.05 -10.00 -0.69
N HIS A 10 -8.17 -10.19 -1.66
CA HIS A 10 -7.40 -11.41 -1.83
C HIS A 10 -5.97 -11.19 -1.32
N VAL A 11 -5.63 -11.84 -0.20
CA VAL A 11 -4.29 -11.78 0.38
C VAL A 11 -3.48 -12.99 -0.06
N ARG A 12 -2.26 -12.76 -0.55
CA ARG A 12 -1.32 -13.82 -0.92
C ARG A 12 0.06 -13.55 -0.33
N PHE A 13 0.63 -14.57 0.30
CA PHE A 13 2.02 -14.54 0.74
C PHE A 13 2.94 -15.19 -0.30
N LEU A 14 4.09 -14.56 -0.55
CA LEU A 14 5.16 -15.14 -1.37
C LEU A 14 6.11 -15.98 -0.53
N ASP A 15 6.88 -16.85 -1.19
CA ASP A 15 7.85 -17.73 -0.53
C ASP A 15 8.78 -16.95 0.41
N GLY A 16 8.81 -17.40 1.66
CA GLY A 16 9.60 -16.79 2.72
C GLY A 16 8.91 -15.66 3.48
N ALA A 17 7.65 -15.36 3.19
CA ALA A 17 6.77 -14.58 4.06
C ALA A 17 5.49 -15.36 4.38
N ASP A 18 4.93 -15.12 5.55
CA ASP A 18 3.65 -15.65 6.00
C ASP A 18 2.97 -14.65 6.97
N GLU A 19 1.90 -15.11 7.61
CA GLU A 19 1.10 -14.34 8.57
C GLU A 19 1.89 -13.96 9.84
N ALA A 20 2.98 -14.66 10.17
CA ALA A 20 3.76 -14.48 11.39
C ALA A 20 5.13 -13.81 11.15
N GLY A 21 5.63 -13.79 9.91
CA GLY A 21 6.87 -13.11 9.61
C GLY A 21 7.34 -13.27 8.16
N PRO A 22 8.58 -12.85 7.86
CA PRO A 22 9.43 -12.03 8.72
C PRO A 22 8.83 -10.64 8.94
N LEU A 23 9.29 -9.94 9.98
CA LEU A 23 9.00 -8.52 10.22
C LEU A 23 9.67 -7.63 9.18
N SER A 24 10.93 -7.93 8.89
CA SER A 24 11.74 -7.27 7.87
C SER A 24 12.78 -8.25 7.31
N PRO A 25 13.07 -8.23 6.00
CA PRO A 25 12.41 -7.40 4.98
C PRO A 25 10.97 -7.89 4.74
N ARG A 26 10.04 -6.94 4.61
CA ARG A 26 8.63 -7.21 4.35
C ARG A 26 8.03 -6.08 3.53
N ALA A 27 7.48 -6.43 2.38
CA ALA A 27 7.00 -5.52 1.37
C ALA A 27 5.61 -5.94 0.86
N TYR A 28 4.85 -4.95 0.43
CA TYR A 28 3.46 -5.09 0.02
C TYR A 28 3.30 -4.60 -1.41
N THR A 29 2.48 -5.31 -2.17
CA THR A 29 2.06 -4.92 -3.51
C THR A 29 0.55 -5.07 -3.60
N LEU A 30 -0.15 -3.94 -3.54
CA LEU A 30 -1.60 -3.87 -3.66
C LEU A 30 -1.96 -3.41 -5.08
N THR A 31 -2.82 -4.17 -5.75
CA THR A 31 -3.40 -3.80 -7.04
C THR A 31 -4.93 -3.90 -6.99
N HIS A 32 -5.60 -3.14 -7.84
CA HIS A 32 -7.07 -3.08 -7.92
C HIS A 32 -7.57 -3.53 -9.29
N SER A 33 -8.75 -4.13 -9.33
CA SER A 33 -9.49 -4.43 -10.55
C SER A 33 -10.68 -3.49 -10.69
N ASP A 34 -10.59 -2.51 -11.60
CA ASP A 34 -11.71 -1.57 -11.86
C ASP A 34 -12.99 -2.28 -12.36
N ALA A 35 -12.85 -3.47 -12.95
CA ALA A 35 -13.96 -4.24 -13.48
C ALA A 35 -14.74 -4.99 -12.40
N THR A 36 -14.07 -5.50 -11.36
CA THR A 36 -14.68 -6.34 -10.32
C THR A 36 -14.74 -5.66 -8.96
N GLY A 37 -13.98 -4.58 -8.75
CA GLY A 37 -13.78 -3.94 -7.45
C GLY A 37 -12.88 -4.73 -6.50
N GLU A 38 -12.25 -5.81 -6.99
CA GLU A 38 -11.39 -6.65 -6.18
C GLU A 38 -10.03 -6.02 -5.93
N LEU A 39 -9.50 -6.29 -4.74
CA LEU A 39 -8.17 -5.91 -4.29
C LEU A 39 -7.29 -7.14 -4.16
N PHE A 40 -6.07 -7.05 -4.66
CA PHE A 40 -5.09 -8.13 -4.60
C PHE A 40 -3.87 -7.64 -3.85
N LEU A 41 -3.72 -8.09 -2.61
CA LEU A 41 -2.59 -7.78 -1.75
C LEU A 41 -1.60 -8.94 -1.78
N THR A 42 -0.42 -8.71 -2.34
CA THR A 42 0.71 -9.64 -2.19
C THR A 42 1.65 -9.13 -1.13
N ILE A 43 2.08 -10.03 -0.23
CA ILE A 43 3.02 -9.77 0.85
C ILE A 43 4.24 -10.68 0.68
N GLY A 44 5.43 -10.11 0.70
CA GLY A 44 6.68 -10.84 0.47
C GLY A 44 7.89 -10.14 1.10
N LYS A 45 9.09 -10.67 0.86
CA LYS A 45 10.34 -10.01 1.29
C LYS A 45 10.71 -8.80 0.43
N GLU A 46 10.19 -8.74 -0.80
CA GLU A 46 10.48 -7.73 -1.80
C GLU A 46 9.20 -7.36 -2.56
N ILE A 47 9.22 -6.23 -3.26
CA ILE A 47 8.12 -5.82 -4.14
C ILE A 47 7.90 -6.86 -5.23
N ASN A 48 6.63 -7.24 -5.42
CA ASN A 48 6.26 -8.22 -6.42
C ASN A 48 6.21 -7.60 -7.82
N PHE A 49 7.38 -7.41 -8.44
CA PHE A 49 7.49 -6.87 -9.80
C PHE A 49 6.59 -7.60 -10.80
N PRO A 50 6.54 -8.96 -10.88
CA PRO A 50 5.64 -9.65 -11.80
C PRO A 50 4.16 -9.22 -11.74
N GLN A 51 3.64 -8.85 -10.56
CA GLN A 51 2.25 -8.39 -10.42
C GLN A 51 2.01 -6.99 -11.01
N ILE A 52 3.06 -6.17 -11.13
CA ILE A 52 2.97 -4.79 -11.65
C ILE A 52 3.55 -4.63 -13.06
N GLU A 53 3.92 -5.75 -13.69
CA GLU A 53 4.47 -5.76 -15.06
C GLU A 53 3.40 -5.86 -16.16
N GLY A 54 2.13 -6.10 -15.82
CA GLY A 54 1.05 -6.13 -16.79
C GLY A 54 0.93 -4.81 -17.56
N LEU A 55 0.64 -4.86 -18.88
CA LEU A 55 0.51 -3.65 -19.70
C LEU A 55 -0.54 -2.68 -19.13
N TYR A 56 -1.64 -3.20 -18.58
CA TYR A 56 -2.67 -2.42 -17.90
C TYR A 56 -2.14 -1.71 -16.66
N THR A 57 -1.54 -2.45 -15.72
CA THR A 57 -0.94 -1.89 -14.49
C THR A 57 0.18 -0.91 -14.80
N ARG A 58 1.00 -1.18 -15.82
CA ARG A 58 2.03 -0.23 -16.28
C ARG A 58 1.46 1.07 -16.83
N LEU A 59 0.23 1.08 -17.36
CA LEU A 59 -0.46 2.26 -17.90
C LEU A 59 -1.31 3.00 -16.85
N MET A 60 -2.00 2.28 -15.97
CA MET A 60 -2.82 2.87 -14.90
C MET A 60 -1.97 3.31 -13.71
N ARG A 61 -0.89 2.57 -13.45
CA ARG A 61 0.03 2.75 -12.32
C ARG A 61 -0.69 2.91 -10.98
N ASP A 62 -1.78 2.17 -10.82
CA ASP A 62 -2.69 2.19 -9.69
C ASP A 62 -2.22 1.29 -8.55
N GLU A 63 -1.10 0.58 -8.73
CA GLU A 63 -0.45 -0.15 -7.65
C GLU A 63 -0.08 0.78 -6.49
N VAL A 64 -0.29 0.29 -5.28
CA VAL A 64 0.26 0.88 -4.07
C VAL A 64 1.25 -0.09 -3.46
N LEU A 65 2.46 0.39 -3.27
CA LEU A 65 3.56 -0.39 -2.71
C LEU A 65 3.77 0.04 -1.27
N ALA A 66 4.25 -0.85 -0.42
CA ALA A 66 4.70 -0.46 0.92
C ALA A 66 5.84 -1.34 1.41
N GLU A 67 6.59 -0.85 2.39
CA GLU A 67 7.61 -1.60 3.11
C GLU A 67 7.73 -1.12 4.56
N TRP A 68 8.18 -2.01 5.44
CA TRP A 68 8.51 -1.66 6.83
C TRP A 68 9.94 -1.11 6.92
N ASP A 69 10.09 0.08 7.53
CA ASP A 69 11.36 0.56 8.05
C ASP A 69 11.41 0.32 9.58
N LEU A 70 12.37 -0.50 10.00
CA LEU A 70 12.60 -0.89 11.40
C LEU A 70 13.97 -0.41 11.90
N SER A 71 14.61 0.53 11.20
CA SER A 71 15.94 1.04 11.57
C SER A 71 15.93 1.94 12.82
N GLU A 72 14.83 2.68 13.03
CA GLU A 72 14.56 3.46 14.24
C GLU A 72 13.23 3.03 14.90
N ALA A 73 12.33 3.97 15.18
CA ALA A 73 10.95 3.64 15.49
C ALA A 73 10.29 3.06 14.25
N ALA A 74 9.57 1.95 14.42
CA ALA A 74 8.90 1.28 13.31
C ALA A 74 7.99 2.27 12.55
N SER A 75 8.10 2.24 11.22
CA SER A 75 7.26 3.03 10.34
C SER A 75 6.94 2.27 9.05
N LEU A 76 5.71 2.43 8.58
CA LEU A 76 5.26 1.88 7.31
C LEU A 76 5.41 2.96 6.24
N HIS A 77 6.23 2.67 5.24
CA HIS A 77 6.43 3.55 4.10
C HIS A 77 5.56 3.08 2.94
N VAL A 78 4.64 3.93 2.50
CA VAL A 78 3.67 3.64 1.43
C VAL A 78 4.00 4.50 0.21
N PHE A 79 4.11 3.90 -0.96
CA PHE A 79 4.55 4.56 -2.18
C PHE A 79 3.41 4.58 -3.21
N CYS A 80 3.02 5.79 -3.61
CA CYS A 80 2.02 6.03 -4.65
C CYS A 80 2.68 6.67 -5.87
N HIS A 81 2.69 5.99 -7.00
CA HIS A 81 3.24 6.54 -8.24
C HIS A 81 2.24 7.53 -8.87
N VAL A 82 2.42 8.84 -8.66
CA VAL A 82 1.52 9.90 -9.14
C VAL A 82 1.83 10.33 -10.57
N SER A 83 3.10 10.49 -10.95
CA SER A 83 3.46 10.82 -12.34
C SER A 83 4.90 10.47 -12.71
N GLY A 84 5.11 10.15 -13.98
CA GLY A 84 6.36 9.59 -14.49
C GLY A 84 6.05 8.49 -15.51
N GLY A 85 6.92 8.26 -16.49
CA GLY A 85 6.66 7.24 -17.53
C GLY A 85 5.35 7.43 -18.31
N LEU A 86 4.81 6.32 -18.82
CA LEU A 86 3.51 6.27 -19.50
C LEU A 86 2.42 6.03 -18.44
N VAL A 87 1.68 7.07 -18.08
CA VAL A 87 0.57 6.98 -17.13
C VAL A 87 -0.66 7.73 -17.61
N PHE A 88 -1.84 7.15 -17.38
CA PHE A 88 -3.11 7.79 -17.70
C PHE A 88 -3.51 8.82 -16.64
N GLY A 89 -3.99 9.99 -17.09
CA GLY A 89 -4.48 11.05 -16.21
C GLY A 89 -3.42 12.07 -15.78
N THR A 90 -3.89 13.22 -15.28
CA THR A 90 -2.98 14.30 -14.81
C THR A 90 -2.46 14.00 -13.40
N ALA A 91 -1.28 14.51 -13.06
CA ALA A 91 -0.74 14.36 -11.69
C ALA A 91 -1.70 14.89 -10.61
N ARG A 92 -2.47 15.95 -10.89
CA ARG A 92 -3.51 16.47 -9.98
C ARG A 92 -4.62 15.43 -9.74
N MET A 93 -5.13 14.85 -10.81
CA MET A 93 -6.19 13.85 -10.76
C MET A 93 -5.69 12.62 -9.98
N ARG A 94 -4.51 12.09 -10.33
CA ARG A 94 -3.97 10.88 -9.71
C ARG A 94 -3.63 11.07 -8.23
N TYR A 95 -3.02 12.20 -7.86
CA TYR A 95 -2.82 12.57 -6.45
C TYR A 95 -4.16 12.59 -5.70
N GLY A 96 -5.21 13.19 -6.28
CA GLY A 96 -6.54 13.19 -5.69
C GLY A 96 -7.15 11.79 -5.52
N ILE A 97 -6.98 10.90 -6.51
CA ILE A 97 -7.46 9.52 -6.46
C ILE A 97 -6.74 8.75 -5.35
N PHE A 98 -5.40 8.75 -5.32
CA PHE A 98 -4.65 8.06 -4.26
C PHE A 98 -5.05 8.57 -2.88
N ARG A 99 -5.07 9.89 -2.71
CA ARG A 99 -5.47 10.51 -1.43
C ARG A 99 -6.90 10.14 -1.01
N HIS A 100 -7.81 9.94 -1.97
CA HIS A 100 -9.17 9.51 -1.69
C HIS A 100 -9.26 8.05 -1.25
N HIS A 101 -8.43 7.18 -1.83
CA HIS A 101 -8.47 5.73 -1.57
C HIS A 101 -7.51 5.24 -0.49
N LEU A 102 -6.57 6.07 -0.02
CA LEU A 102 -5.60 5.69 1.01
C LEU A 102 -6.20 5.06 2.27
N PRO A 103 -7.35 5.52 2.82
CA PRO A 103 -7.96 4.83 3.97
C PRO A 103 -8.20 3.34 3.71
N MET A 104 -8.81 2.97 2.57
CA MET A 104 -9.02 1.58 2.15
C MET A 104 -7.70 0.82 1.96
N VAL A 105 -6.68 1.49 1.40
CA VAL A 105 -5.37 0.88 1.19
C VAL A 105 -4.71 0.51 2.53
N LEU A 106 -4.77 1.42 3.51
CA LEU A 106 -4.22 1.19 4.84
C LEU A 106 -5.02 0.11 5.59
N GLU A 107 -6.35 0.09 5.44
CA GLU A 107 -7.19 -1.00 5.93
C GLU A 107 -6.78 -2.35 5.32
N ALA A 108 -6.47 -2.41 4.02
CA ALA A 108 -6.03 -3.63 3.36
C ALA A 108 -4.66 -4.12 3.88
N PHE A 109 -3.70 -3.22 4.10
CA PHE A 109 -2.41 -3.57 4.71
C PHE A 109 -2.58 -4.06 6.14
N TYR A 110 -3.38 -3.37 6.96
CA TYR A 110 -3.68 -3.80 8.32
C TYR A 110 -4.31 -5.19 8.33
N TYR A 111 -5.31 -5.43 7.49
CA TYR A 111 -6.01 -6.71 7.40
C TYR A 111 -5.10 -7.85 6.94
N GLY A 112 -4.26 -7.59 5.93
CA GLY A 112 -3.30 -8.56 5.40
C GLY A 112 -2.31 -9.04 6.46
N ASP A 113 -1.92 -8.15 7.36
CA ASP A 113 -0.95 -8.40 8.42
C ASP A 113 -1.54 -8.57 9.82
N ARG A 114 -2.86 -8.71 9.94
CA ARG A 114 -3.56 -8.75 11.25
C ARG A 114 -2.91 -9.70 12.27
N ILE A 115 -2.42 -10.87 11.85
CA ILE A 115 -1.75 -11.84 12.73
C ILE A 115 -0.37 -11.33 13.16
N LEU A 116 0.41 -10.77 12.23
CA LEU A 116 1.69 -10.13 12.53
C LEU A 116 1.49 -8.97 13.51
N LEU A 117 0.50 -8.12 13.28
CA LEU A 117 0.19 -6.96 14.12
C LEU A 117 -0.30 -7.35 15.53
N ILE A 118 -1.01 -8.48 15.67
CA ILE A 118 -1.37 -9.04 16.99
C ILE A 118 -0.11 -9.46 17.75
N ASN A 119 0.84 -10.10 17.06
CA ASN A 119 2.10 -10.56 17.67
C ASN A 119 3.08 -9.41 17.92
N HIS A 120 2.96 -8.32 17.17
CA HIS A 120 3.85 -7.15 17.18
C HIS A 120 3.03 -5.85 17.25
N PRO A 121 2.40 -5.53 18.40
CA PRO A 121 1.54 -4.36 18.55
C PRO A 121 2.25 -3.02 18.31
N GLU A 122 3.59 -2.99 18.40
CA GLU A 122 4.41 -1.83 18.02
C GLU A 122 4.24 -1.47 16.53
N LEU A 123 3.98 -2.45 15.66
CA LEU A 123 3.72 -2.21 14.24
C LEU A 123 2.32 -1.64 13.99
N ALA A 124 1.32 -2.05 14.76
CA ALA A 124 -0.02 -1.46 14.66
C ALA A 124 0.01 0.04 15.02
N LYS A 125 0.88 0.42 15.96
CA LYS A 125 1.09 1.80 16.41
C LYS A 125 2.17 2.55 15.62
N ALA A 126 2.73 1.91 14.60
CA ALA A 126 3.78 2.51 13.80
C ALA A 126 3.22 3.65 12.95
N ARG A 127 4.06 4.66 12.73
CA ARG A 127 3.74 5.80 11.88
C ARG A 127 3.61 5.35 10.43
N VAL A 128 2.64 5.91 9.72
CA VAL A 128 2.46 5.72 8.28
C VAL A 128 2.96 6.96 7.55
N VAL A 129 3.94 6.78 6.66
CA VAL A 129 4.45 7.83 5.77
C VAL A 129 4.08 7.48 4.34
N VAL A 130 3.34 8.37 3.69
CA VAL A 130 2.92 8.19 2.30
C VAL A 130 3.76 9.05 1.38
N HIS A 131 4.49 8.41 0.47
CA HIS A 131 5.32 9.01 -0.56
C HIS A 131 4.53 9.14 -1.86
N PHE A 132 4.10 10.36 -2.19
CA PHE A 132 3.55 10.66 -3.51
C PHE A 132 4.70 10.96 -4.47
N MET A 133 4.96 10.05 -5.41
CA MET A 133 6.08 10.17 -6.35
C MET A 133 5.63 10.83 -7.66
N ALA A 134 6.14 12.02 -7.96
CA ALA A 134 5.74 12.77 -9.15
C ALA A 134 6.90 13.56 -9.78
N ARG A 135 6.81 13.82 -11.09
CA ARG A 135 7.73 14.77 -11.76
C ARG A 135 7.45 16.22 -11.36
N GLN A 136 6.22 16.55 -10.99
CA GLN A 136 5.84 17.90 -10.60
C GLN A 136 6.08 18.08 -9.11
N LYS A 137 6.99 19.00 -8.73
CA LYS A 137 7.37 19.27 -7.34
C LYS A 137 6.19 19.40 -6.37
N ARG A 138 5.09 20.04 -6.81
CA ARG A 138 3.89 20.22 -5.98
C ARG A 138 3.12 18.94 -5.62
N TYR A 139 3.41 17.82 -6.30
CA TYR A 139 2.81 16.50 -6.05
C TYR A 139 3.87 15.45 -5.70
N ASN A 140 5.13 15.87 -5.55
CA ASN A 140 6.24 15.03 -5.14
C ASN A 140 6.59 15.33 -3.69
N LEU A 141 5.85 14.71 -2.78
CA LEU A 141 5.86 15.06 -1.36
C LEU A 141 5.51 13.86 -0.49
N ASP A 142 5.93 13.96 0.76
CA ASP A 142 5.64 12.98 1.80
C ASP A 142 4.53 13.53 2.70
N GLU A 143 3.53 12.70 2.99
CA GLU A 143 2.46 13.01 3.95
C GLU A 143 2.54 12.08 5.16
N ASP A 144 2.32 12.65 6.34
CA ASP A 144 2.07 11.89 7.56
C ASP A 144 0.60 11.48 7.61
N TRP A 145 0.35 10.18 7.72
CA TRP A 145 -0.99 9.59 7.74
C TRP A 145 -1.38 9.03 9.12
N GLY A 146 -0.67 9.44 10.18
CA GLY A 146 -0.94 8.99 11.54
C GLY A 146 -0.35 7.61 11.80
N VAL A 147 -1.02 6.82 12.65
CA VAL A 147 -0.60 5.45 12.97
C VAL A 147 -1.45 4.42 12.22
N LEU A 148 -0.87 3.26 11.94
CA LEU A 148 -1.53 2.25 11.11
C LEU A 148 -2.87 1.76 11.69
N GLU A 149 -2.98 1.63 13.01
CA GLU A 149 -4.22 1.21 13.69
C GLU A 149 -5.39 2.19 13.54
N ASP A 150 -5.12 3.48 13.28
CA ASP A 150 -6.18 4.48 13.05
C ASP A 150 -7.00 4.16 11.79
N SER A 151 -6.44 3.38 10.85
CA SER A 151 -7.15 2.90 9.67
C SER A 151 -8.40 2.07 10.01
N GLN A 152 -8.48 1.49 11.22
CA GLN A 152 -9.59 0.63 11.63
C GLN A 152 -10.77 1.39 12.25
N VAL A 153 -10.65 2.70 12.48
CA VAL A 153 -11.59 3.47 13.31
C VAL A 153 -12.55 4.30 12.45
N HIS A 154 -13.41 3.69 11.62
CA HIS A 154 -14.43 4.43 10.86
C HIS A 154 -15.77 3.71 10.70
#